data_AF-A0A0F5JVF2-F1
#
_entry.id   AF-A0A0F5JVF2-F1
#
_cell.length_a   1.000
_cell.length_b   1.000
_cell.length_c   1.000
_cell.angle_alpha   90.00
_cell.angle_beta   90.00
_cell.angle_gamma   90.00
#
_symmetry.space_group_name_H-M   'P 1'
#
loop_
_entity.id
_entity.type
_entity.pdbx_description
1 polymer ?
#
loop_
_entity_poly.entity_id
_entity_poly.type
_entity_poly.pdbx_seq_one_letter_code
_entity_poly.pdbx_strand_id
1 'polypeptide(L)'
;MQLKHVTARDGVLWFRQGLGTFRRSPLLFLALSFAYLLLMRIVSLPPVIGTVVMLLMLPGVTVGFFAASREVLSGKPAFPTILLRAFAGGAVVVRRLLILGIVYFACICAVFAASAIGDDGMLAQMMLFGNAPSEQEIRSGVLMITQQAMPIVMLGYVLVAVVFWFAPVLVAWHDVPPHKALFFSIYTIWRNKLAFVVYGMLWFATLILLWIGAMILSALSGAGLVAMTMLMMSIVAIFITMFYCSLYATYRGCFDIEGPPLPPVGRPAKPAP
;
A
#
# COMPACT_ATOMS: atom_id res chain seq x y z
N MET A 1 14.74 -2.19 19.26
CA MET A 1 14.80 -1.43 18.00
C MET A 1 15.45 -0.08 18.27
N GLN A 2 16.56 0.23 17.61
CA GLN A 2 17.08 1.59 17.59
C GLN A 2 16.57 2.28 16.33
N LEU A 3 16.03 3.50 16.51
CA LEU A 3 15.53 4.34 15.42
C LEU A 3 16.70 5.11 14.82
N LYS A 4 16.89 5.02 13.51
CA LYS A 4 17.89 5.83 12.80
C LYS A 4 17.30 7.20 12.46
N HIS A 5 18.11 8.23 12.67
CA HIS A 5 17.86 9.53 12.11
C HIS A 5 18.44 9.57 10.69
N VAL A 6 17.59 9.79 9.70
CA VAL A 6 17.99 9.83 8.29
C VAL A 6 17.88 11.24 7.72
N THR A 7 18.55 11.47 6.61
CA THR A 7 18.62 12.75 5.90
C THR A 7 17.68 12.78 4.69
N ALA A 8 17.43 13.96 4.12
CA ALA A 8 16.60 14.08 2.91
C ALA A 8 17.14 13.26 1.71
N ARG A 9 18.47 13.04 1.65
CA ARG A 9 19.12 12.22 0.62
C ARG A 9 18.70 10.76 0.67
N ASP A 10 18.35 10.26 1.86
CA ASP A 10 17.89 8.89 2.04
C ASP A 10 16.53 8.66 1.35
N GLY A 11 15.70 9.69 1.23
CA GLY A 11 14.46 9.62 0.44
C GLY A 11 14.72 9.30 -1.04
N VAL A 12 15.74 9.94 -1.63
CA VAL A 12 16.19 9.64 -3.00
C VAL A 12 16.74 8.21 -3.10
N LEU A 13 17.51 7.79 -2.10
CA LEU A 13 18.07 6.44 -2.03
C LEU A 13 16.95 5.40 -2.01
N TRP A 14 15.92 5.57 -1.18
CA TRP A 14 14.80 4.62 -1.09
C TRP A 14 14.02 4.51 -2.39
N PHE A 15 13.78 5.63 -3.08
CA PHE A 15 13.18 5.64 -4.41
C PHE A 15 14.01 4.81 -5.41
N ARG A 16 15.32 5.07 -5.49
CA ARG A 16 16.22 4.33 -6.40
C ARG A 16 16.32 2.84 -6.03
N GLN A 17 16.36 2.51 -4.74
CA GLN A 17 16.36 1.13 -4.26
C GLN A 17 15.05 0.41 -4.60
N GLY A 18 13.92 1.09 -4.54
CA GLY A 18 12.63 0.57 -4.99
C GLY A 18 12.64 0.16 -6.46
N LEU A 19 13.04 1.11 -7.32
CA LEU A 19 13.18 0.83 -8.76
C LEU A 19 14.20 -0.29 -9.04
N GLY A 20 15.33 -0.30 -8.32
CA GLY A 20 16.33 -1.35 -8.43
C GLY A 20 15.80 -2.73 -7.99
N THR A 21 15.02 -2.77 -6.91
CA THR A 21 14.40 -4.01 -6.39
C THR A 21 13.40 -4.57 -7.39
N PHE A 22 12.55 -3.71 -7.95
CA PHE A 22 11.61 -4.12 -9.01
C PHE A 22 12.34 -4.67 -10.23
N ARG A 23 13.39 -3.98 -10.73
CA ARG A 23 14.17 -4.41 -11.90
C ARG A 23 14.90 -5.75 -11.71
N ARG A 24 15.22 -6.14 -10.47
CA ARG A 24 15.85 -7.45 -10.20
C ARG A 24 14.91 -8.63 -10.40
N SER A 25 13.61 -8.46 -10.15
CA SER A 25 12.63 -9.53 -10.31
C SER A 25 11.24 -8.99 -10.67
N PRO A 26 11.08 -8.36 -11.85
CA PRO A 26 9.84 -7.69 -12.22
C PRO A 26 8.67 -8.68 -12.33
N LEU A 27 8.93 -9.88 -12.89
CA LEU A 27 7.92 -10.92 -13.03
C LEU A 27 7.38 -11.39 -11.68
N LEU A 28 8.22 -11.50 -10.65
CA LEU A 28 7.76 -11.87 -9.31
C LEU A 28 6.84 -10.79 -8.73
N PHE A 29 7.27 -9.52 -8.74
CA PHE A 29 6.47 -8.45 -8.14
C PHE A 29 5.16 -8.18 -8.90
N LEU A 30 5.19 -8.34 -10.22
CA LEU A 30 3.96 -8.35 -11.02
C LEU A 30 3.09 -9.55 -10.65
N ALA A 31 3.64 -10.75 -10.53
CA ALA A 31 2.89 -11.94 -10.10
C ALA A 31 2.29 -11.78 -8.70
N LEU A 32 2.99 -11.15 -7.75
CA LEU A 32 2.47 -10.82 -6.42
C LEU A 32 1.29 -9.85 -6.51
N SER A 33 1.42 -8.81 -7.35
CA SER A 33 0.37 -7.81 -7.55
C SER A 33 -0.85 -8.43 -8.25
N PHE A 34 -0.64 -9.25 -9.26
CA PHE A 34 -1.70 -10.01 -9.93
C PHE A 34 -2.37 -11.02 -8.99
N ALA A 35 -1.60 -11.74 -8.18
CA ALA A 35 -2.15 -12.66 -7.18
C ALA A 35 -3.01 -11.92 -6.16
N TYR A 36 -2.57 -10.74 -5.70
CA TYR A 36 -3.37 -9.86 -4.86
C TYR A 36 -4.65 -9.43 -5.57
N LEU A 37 -4.56 -8.90 -6.79
CA LEU A 37 -5.73 -8.47 -7.57
C LEU A 37 -6.71 -9.63 -7.82
N LEU A 38 -6.23 -10.82 -8.15
CA LEU A 38 -7.05 -12.01 -8.34
C LEU A 38 -7.76 -12.43 -7.04
N LEU A 39 -7.03 -12.45 -5.92
CA LEU A 39 -7.61 -12.71 -4.61
C LEU A 39 -8.71 -11.68 -4.31
N MET A 40 -8.46 -10.41 -4.60
CA MET A 40 -9.46 -9.35 -4.42
C MET A 40 -10.68 -9.56 -5.33
N ARG A 41 -10.51 -10.01 -6.58
CA ARG A 41 -11.64 -10.31 -7.48
C ARG A 41 -12.48 -11.47 -6.96
N ILE A 42 -11.87 -12.50 -6.39
CA ILE A 42 -12.60 -13.62 -5.79
C ILE A 42 -13.36 -13.16 -4.54
N VAL A 43 -12.68 -12.40 -3.67
CA VAL A 43 -13.23 -11.93 -2.39
C VAL A 43 -14.33 -10.88 -2.58
N SER A 44 -14.35 -10.16 -3.71
CA SER A 44 -15.37 -9.15 -4.05
C SER A 44 -16.60 -9.69 -4.78
N LEU A 45 -16.69 -11.00 -5.00
CA LEU A 45 -17.92 -11.63 -5.51
C LEU A 45 -19.15 -11.31 -4.64
N PRO A 46 -19.05 -11.25 -3.29
CA PRO A 46 -20.11 -10.72 -2.46
C PRO A 46 -20.00 -9.18 -2.36
N PRO A 47 -21.07 -8.43 -2.69
CA PRO A 47 -21.01 -6.98 -2.96
C PRO A 47 -20.54 -6.11 -1.79
N VAL A 48 -20.71 -6.54 -0.53
CA VAL A 48 -20.31 -5.75 0.66
C VAL A 48 -19.10 -6.36 1.38
N ILE A 49 -18.98 -7.69 1.37
CA ILE A 49 -17.89 -8.39 2.07
C ILE A 49 -16.55 -8.12 1.39
N GLY A 50 -16.56 -7.92 0.07
CA GLY A 50 -15.37 -7.65 -0.74
C GLY A 50 -14.51 -6.50 -0.23
N THR A 51 -15.10 -5.31 -0.13
CA THR A 51 -14.39 -4.09 0.26
C THR A 51 -13.85 -4.18 1.68
N VAL A 52 -14.64 -4.75 2.60
CA VAL A 52 -14.24 -4.93 4.00
C VAL A 52 -13.03 -5.86 4.08
N VAL A 53 -13.10 -7.04 3.45
CA VAL A 53 -11.99 -8.01 3.49
C VAL A 53 -10.74 -7.46 2.80
N MET A 54 -10.88 -6.69 1.71
CA MET A 54 -9.75 -6.03 1.05
C MET A 54 -8.99 -5.12 2.02
N LEU A 55 -9.71 -4.24 2.72
CA LEU A 55 -9.11 -3.29 3.65
C LEU A 55 -8.52 -4.00 4.89
N LEU A 56 -9.14 -5.09 5.34
CA LEU A 56 -8.64 -5.93 6.43
C LEU A 56 -7.34 -6.66 6.06
N MET A 57 -7.18 -7.09 4.82
CA MET A 57 -6.03 -7.86 4.34
C MET A 57 -4.81 -6.98 3.99
N LEU A 58 -5.03 -5.69 3.75
CA LEU A 58 -3.99 -4.76 3.26
C LEU A 58 -2.71 -4.72 4.15
N PRO A 59 -2.80 -4.72 5.50
CA PRO A 59 -1.62 -4.84 6.37
C PRO A 59 -0.79 -6.09 6.08
N GLY A 60 -1.44 -7.24 5.89
CA GLY A 60 -0.76 -8.51 5.60
C GLY A 60 -0.09 -8.49 4.23
N VAL A 61 -0.77 -7.94 3.22
CA VAL A 61 -0.22 -7.79 1.86
C VAL A 61 1.03 -6.92 1.87
N THR A 62 0.99 -5.80 2.60
CA THR A 62 2.15 -4.92 2.78
C THR A 62 3.34 -5.68 3.37
N VAL A 63 3.12 -6.47 4.43
CA VAL A 63 4.17 -7.34 5.00
C VAL A 63 4.69 -8.36 3.98
N GLY A 64 3.82 -8.90 3.13
CA GLY A 64 4.19 -9.80 2.03
C GLY A 64 5.15 -9.14 1.04
N PHE A 65 4.88 -7.90 0.62
CA PHE A 65 5.80 -7.13 -0.24
C PHE A 65 7.14 -6.85 0.44
N PHE A 66 7.15 -6.54 1.74
CA PHE A 66 8.40 -6.39 2.49
C PHE A 66 9.22 -7.68 2.51
N ALA A 67 8.56 -8.83 2.70
CA ALA A 67 9.21 -10.13 2.69
C ALA A 67 9.79 -10.45 1.30
N ALA A 68 9.03 -10.19 0.23
CA ALA A 68 9.48 -10.36 -1.15
C ALA A 68 10.68 -9.47 -1.49
N SER A 69 10.64 -8.18 -1.15
CA SER A 69 11.76 -7.26 -1.33
C SER A 69 13.00 -7.72 -0.56
N ARG A 70 12.85 -8.25 0.66
CA ARG A 70 13.98 -8.82 1.41
C ARG A 70 14.60 -10.02 0.69
N GLU A 71 13.79 -10.97 0.23
CA GLU A 71 14.31 -12.18 -0.42
C GLU A 71 15.03 -11.86 -1.74
N VAL A 72 14.43 -11.03 -2.60
CA VAL A 72 15.03 -10.57 -3.85
C VAL A 72 16.36 -9.85 -3.61
N LEU A 73 16.42 -9.01 -2.56
CA LEU A 73 17.66 -8.32 -2.22
C LEU A 73 18.74 -9.24 -1.63
N SER A 74 18.33 -10.34 -0.99
CA SER A 74 19.23 -11.37 -0.44
C SER A 74 19.65 -12.45 -1.46
N GLY A 75 19.19 -12.36 -2.72
CA GLY A 75 19.49 -13.36 -3.76
C GLY A 75 18.80 -14.71 -3.56
N LYS A 76 17.77 -14.78 -2.71
CA LYS A 76 17.01 -16.01 -2.46
C LYS A 76 15.88 -16.17 -3.48
N PRO A 77 15.53 -17.41 -3.88
CA PRO A 77 14.37 -17.66 -4.71
C PRO A 77 13.11 -17.28 -3.94
N ALA A 78 12.27 -16.44 -4.55
CA ALA A 78 11.02 -15.98 -3.98
C ALA A 78 9.86 -16.39 -4.89
N PHE A 79 8.76 -16.82 -4.28
CA PHE A 79 7.57 -17.32 -4.96
C PHE A 79 6.33 -16.54 -4.50
N PRO A 80 5.24 -16.49 -5.28
CA PRO A 80 4.01 -15.78 -4.91
C PRO A 80 3.41 -16.19 -3.56
N THR A 81 3.69 -17.42 -3.10
CA THR A 81 3.32 -17.93 -1.77
C THR A 81 3.94 -17.12 -0.63
N ILE A 82 4.92 -16.25 -0.88
CA ILE A 82 5.51 -15.36 0.11
C ILE A 82 4.51 -14.40 0.74
N LEU A 83 3.41 -14.05 0.06
CA LEU A 83 2.33 -13.24 0.65
C LEU A 83 1.75 -13.91 1.89
N LEU A 84 1.70 -15.25 1.92
CA LEU A 84 1.20 -16.02 3.05
C LEU A 84 2.16 -15.98 4.25
N ARG A 85 3.45 -15.66 4.04
CA ARG A 85 4.42 -15.57 5.14
C ARG A 85 4.13 -14.43 6.10
N ALA A 86 3.40 -13.41 5.67
CA ALA A 86 2.88 -12.39 6.58
C ALA A 86 2.03 -12.99 7.73
N PHE A 87 1.39 -14.13 7.47
CA PHE A 87 0.51 -14.83 8.41
C PHE A 87 1.19 -16.05 9.07
N ALA A 88 2.43 -16.37 8.69
CA ALA A 88 3.17 -17.52 9.21
C ALA A 88 3.72 -17.32 10.63
N GLY A 89 3.61 -16.12 11.22
CA GLY A 89 4.07 -15.80 12.58
C GLY A 89 3.22 -16.40 13.72
N GLY A 90 2.26 -17.27 13.42
CA GLY A 90 1.37 -17.91 14.39
C GLY A 90 0.09 -17.11 14.69
N ALA A 91 -0.82 -17.71 15.44
CA ALA A 91 -2.17 -17.18 15.68
C ALA A 91 -2.18 -15.79 16.34
N VAL A 92 -1.18 -15.49 17.19
CA VAL A 92 -1.04 -14.19 17.86
C VAL A 92 -0.75 -13.08 16.84
N VAL A 93 0.20 -13.29 15.93
CA VAL A 93 0.55 -12.32 14.89
C VAL A 93 -0.62 -12.12 13.93
N VAL A 94 -1.29 -13.19 13.50
CA VAL A 94 -2.49 -13.11 12.65
C VAL A 94 -3.58 -12.28 13.32
N ARG A 95 -3.88 -12.54 14.60
CA ARG A 95 -4.87 -11.78 15.36
C ARG A 95 -4.50 -10.29 15.44
N ARG A 96 -3.23 -9.96 15.68
CA ARG A 96 -2.76 -8.57 15.75
C ARG A 96 -2.82 -7.87 14.39
N LEU A 97 -2.51 -8.56 13.29
CA LEU A 97 -2.68 -8.04 11.93
C LEU A 97 -4.15 -7.83 11.58
N LEU A 98 -5.06 -8.72 12.00
CA LEU A 98 -6.50 -8.51 11.85
C LEU A 98 -7.00 -7.29 12.62
N ILE A 99 -6.52 -7.08 13.86
CA ILE A 99 -6.82 -5.86 14.63
C ILE A 99 -6.35 -4.62 13.86
N LEU A 100 -5.12 -4.62 13.32
CA LEU A 100 -4.65 -3.52 12.47
C LEU A 100 -5.53 -3.32 11.24
N GLY A 101 -5.98 -4.41 10.59
CA GLY A 101 -6.92 -4.35 9.47
C GLY A 101 -8.23 -3.67 9.87
N ILE A 102 -8.81 -4.02 11.03
CA ILE A 102 -10.07 -3.43 11.52
C ILE A 102 -9.89 -1.93 11.79
N VAL A 103 -8.80 -1.53 12.43
CA VAL A 103 -8.51 -0.12 12.67
C VAL A 103 -8.27 0.62 11.35
N TYR A 104 -7.55 0.01 10.40
CA TYR A 104 -7.33 0.58 9.07
C TYR A 104 -8.67 0.81 8.34
N PHE A 105 -9.54 -0.20 8.32
CA PHE A 105 -10.89 -0.10 7.77
C PHE A 105 -11.67 1.06 8.39
N ALA A 106 -11.71 1.14 9.73
CA ALA A 106 -12.39 2.22 10.43
C ALA A 106 -11.83 3.61 10.07
N CYS A 107 -10.51 3.75 9.94
CA CYS A 107 -9.89 4.99 9.50
C CYS A 107 -10.29 5.35 8.06
N ILE A 108 -10.30 4.39 7.14
CA ILE A 108 -10.71 4.64 5.75
C ILE A 108 -12.19 5.02 5.67
N CYS A 109 -13.07 4.36 6.43
CA CYS A 109 -14.47 4.78 6.53
C CYS A 109 -14.60 6.20 7.09
N ALA A 110 -13.82 6.57 8.10
CA ALA A 110 -13.82 7.94 8.63
C ALA A 110 -13.36 8.98 7.60
N VAL A 111 -12.37 8.64 6.75
CA VAL A 111 -11.91 9.52 5.67
C VAL A 111 -13.03 9.77 4.64
N PHE A 112 -13.74 8.72 4.21
CA PHE A 112 -14.86 8.86 3.29
C PHE A 112 -16.09 9.50 3.93
N ALA A 113 -16.33 9.28 5.23
CA ALA A 113 -17.37 10.00 5.96
C ALA A 113 -17.07 11.51 6.04
N ALA A 114 -15.79 11.88 6.21
CA ALA A 114 -15.38 13.27 6.19
C ALA A 114 -15.47 13.90 4.78
N SER A 115 -15.29 13.11 3.72
CA SER A 115 -15.43 13.62 2.35
C SER A 115 -16.86 14.03 2.02
N ALA A 116 -17.85 13.46 2.72
CA ALA A 116 -19.27 13.78 2.57
C ALA A 116 -19.58 15.28 2.74
N ILE A 117 -18.74 16.02 3.46
CA ILE A 117 -18.83 17.48 3.61
C ILE A 117 -18.70 18.20 2.25
N GLY A 118 -17.96 17.61 1.30
CA GLY A 118 -17.65 18.20 0.00
C GLY A 118 -18.12 17.39 -1.21
N ASP A 119 -18.86 16.29 -1.03
CA ASP A 119 -19.40 15.50 -2.15
C ASP A 119 -20.77 14.84 -1.85
N ASP A 120 -21.44 15.23 -0.76
CA ASP A 120 -22.72 14.65 -0.31
C ASP A 120 -22.69 13.13 -0.12
N GLY A 121 -21.50 12.57 0.16
CA GLY A 121 -21.29 11.15 0.42
C GLY A 121 -21.14 10.31 -0.84
N MET A 122 -21.03 10.95 -2.01
CA MET A 122 -20.89 10.25 -3.28
C MET A 122 -19.63 9.37 -3.33
N LEU A 123 -18.45 9.83 -2.91
CA LEU A 123 -17.25 8.99 -2.87
C LEU A 123 -17.39 7.83 -1.88
N ALA A 124 -18.09 8.02 -0.76
CA ALA A 124 -18.35 6.94 0.18
C ALA A 124 -19.21 5.85 -0.46
N GLN A 125 -20.26 6.21 -1.20
CA GLN A 125 -21.10 5.27 -1.94
C GLN A 125 -20.32 4.51 -3.01
N MET A 126 -19.46 5.19 -3.76
CA MET A 126 -18.63 4.56 -4.79
C MET A 126 -17.60 3.61 -4.18
N MET A 127 -16.84 4.08 -3.20
CA MET A 127 -15.63 3.39 -2.74
C MET A 127 -15.89 2.35 -1.66
N LEU A 128 -16.92 2.52 -0.83
CA LEU A 128 -17.25 1.57 0.24
C LEU A 128 -18.30 0.55 -0.21
N PHE A 129 -19.30 0.99 -0.97
CA PHE A 129 -20.46 0.17 -1.34
C PHE A 129 -20.44 -0.30 -2.79
N GLY A 130 -19.49 0.16 -3.61
CA GLY A 130 -19.35 -0.28 -5.00
C GLY A 130 -20.43 0.24 -5.94
N ASN A 131 -21.15 1.30 -5.55
CA ASN A 131 -22.16 1.92 -6.39
C ASN A 131 -21.46 2.68 -7.53
N ALA A 132 -21.65 2.22 -8.76
CA ALA A 132 -21.15 2.95 -9.91
C ALA A 132 -21.97 4.25 -10.07
N PRO A 133 -21.32 5.42 -10.14
CA PRO A 133 -22.03 6.67 -10.38
C PRO A 133 -22.64 6.67 -11.78
N SER A 134 -23.83 7.24 -11.89
CA SER A 134 -24.46 7.52 -13.18
C SER A 134 -23.64 8.53 -13.98
N GLU A 135 -23.77 8.50 -15.31
CA GLU A 135 -23.10 9.49 -16.18
C GLU A 135 -23.47 10.94 -15.81
N GLN A 136 -24.68 11.16 -15.29
CA GLN A 136 -25.15 12.46 -14.86
C GLN A 136 -24.45 12.92 -13.57
N GLU A 137 -24.30 12.05 -12.57
CA GLU A 137 -23.55 12.32 -11.34
C GLU A 137 -22.06 12.57 -11.60
N ILE A 138 -21.47 11.88 -12.58
CA ILE A 138 -20.10 12.17 -13.02
C ILE A 138 -20.04 13.60 -13.60
N ARG A 139 -20.95 13.95 -14.52
CA ARG A 139 -20.88 15.27 -15.17
C ARG A 139 -21.19 16.44 -14.24
N SER A 140 -22.15 16.31 -13.33
CA SER A 140 -22.51 17.38 -12.38
C SER A 140 -21.65 17.38 -11.12
N GLY A 141 -21.18 16.22 -10.67
CA GLY A 141 -20.44 16.03 -9.43
C GLY A 141 -18.92 16.15 -9.56
N VAL A 142 -18.37 16.12 -10.78
CA VAL A 142 -16.91 16.20 -11.00
C VAL A 142 -16.30 17.44 -10.36
N LEU A 143 -16.94 18.62 -10.44
CA LEU A 143 -16.39 19.84 -9.83
C LEU A 143 -16.38 19.76 -8.29
N MET A 144 -17.46 19.25 -7.69
CA MET A 144 -17.61 19.10 -6.23
C MET A 144 -16.61 18.07 -5.68
N ILE A 145 -16.53 16.91 -6.33
CA ILE A 145 -15.53 15.86 -6.02
C ILE A 145 -14.12 16.42 -6.10
N THR A 146 -13.77 17.09 -7.20
CA THR A 146 -12.38 17.49 -7.46
C THR A 146 -11.91 18.67 -6.61
N GLN A 147 -12.78 19.62 -6.28
CA GLN A 147 -12.38 20.82 -5.54
C GLN A 147 -12.55 20.71 -4.02
N GLN A 148 -13.57 20.00 -3.54
CA GLN A 148 -13.93 20.02 -2.12
C GLN A 148 -13.63 18.69 -1.43
N ALA A 149 -14.10 17.56 -1.97
CA ALA A 149 -13.91 16.26 -1.35
C ALA A 149 -12.51 15.67 -1.56
N MET A 150 -11.92 15.83 -2.76
CA MET A 150 -10.62 15.23 -3.08
C MET A 150 -9.48 15.67 -2.15
N PRO A 151 -9.30 16.96 -1.82
CA PRO A 151 -8.27 17.36 -0.86
C PRO A 151 -8.44 16.72 0.52
N ILE A 152 -9.69 16.57 1.00
CA ILE A 152 -10.01 15.91 2.28
C ILE A 152 -9.58 14.44 2.22
N VAL A 153 -9.97 13.74 1.15
CA VAL A 153 -9.62 12.33 0.94
C VAL A 153 -8.10 12.17 0.83
N MET A 154 -7.42 12.98 0.03
CA MET A 154 -5.96 12.93 -0.13
C MET A 154 -5.24 13.14 1.19
N LEU A 155 -5.61 14.15 1.96
CA LEU A 155 -5.02 14.41 3.28
C LEU A 155 -5.30 13.24 4.25
N GLY A 156 -6.54 12.75 4.27
CA GLY A 156 -6.95 11.60 5.08
C GLY A 156 -6.12 10.36 4.77
N TYR A 157 -5.94 10.01 3.49
CA TYR A 157 -5.10 8.90 3.07
C TYR A 157 -3.64 9.09 3.46
N VAL A 158 -3.09 10.30 3.37
CA VAL A 158 -1.72 10.58 3.83
C VAL A 158 -1.60 10.34 5.34
N LEU A 159 -2.56 10.82 6.14
CA LEU A 159 -2.56 10.60 7.58
C LEU A 159 -2.65 9.12 7.93
N VAL A 160 -3.55 8.38 7.29
CA VAL A 160 -3.66 6.93 7.45
C VAL A 160 -2.35 6.24 7.03
N ALA A 161 -1.75 6.65 5.91
CA ALA A 161 -0.47 6.12 5.47
C ALA A 161 0.62 6.35 6.54
N VAL A 162 0.70 7.54 7.15
CA VAL A 162 1.67 7.82 8.23
C VAL A 162 1.47 6.89 9.43
N VAL A 163 0.21 6.68 9.82
CA VAL A 163 -0.14 5.83 10.97
C VAL A 163 0.17 4.35 10.71
N PHE A 164 -0.02 3.88 9.48
CA PHE A 164 0.10 2.46 9.14
C PHE A 164 1.37 2.07 8.39
N TRP A 165 2.22 3.02 7.97
CA TRP A 165 3.39 2.76 7.12
C TRP A 165 4.27 1.62 7.62
N PHE A 166 4.55 1.62 8.93
CA PHE A 166 5.41 0.64 9.58
C PHE A 166 4.66 -0.30 10.52
N ALA A 167 3.42 0.02 10.91
CA ALA A 167 2.71 -0.76 11.92
C ALA A 167 2.59 -2.26 11.58
N PRO A 168 2.23 -2.67 10.34
CA PRO A 168 2.10 -4.08 9.97
C PRO A 168 3.41 -4.85 10.08
N VAL A 169 4.53 -4.27 9.61
CA VAL A 169 5.83 -4.95 9.67
C VAL A 169 6.36 -5.02 11.10
N LEU A 170 6.10 -4.01 11.93
CA LEU A 170 6.48 -4.01 13.35
C LEU A 170 5.72 -5.07 14.13
N VAL A 171 4.42 -5.25 13.84
CA VAL A 171 3.63 -6.35 14.41
C VAL A 171 4.18 -7.71 13.92
N ALA A 172 4.35 -7.86 12.61
CA ALA A 172 4.64 -9.16 12.01
C ALA A 172 6.06 -9.68 12.27
N TRP A 173 7.06 -8.80 12.30
CA TRP A 173 8.47 -9.21 12.38
C TRP A 173 9.08 -9.03 13.77
N HIS A 174 8.45 -8.23 14.63
CA HIS A 174 9.02 -7.87 15.93
C HIS A 174 8.05 -8.02 17.10
N ASP A 175 6.91 -8.67 16.87
CA ASP A 175 5.88 -8.94 17.86
C ASP A 175 5.48 -7.69 18.69
N VAL A 176 5.47 -6.51 18.06
CA VAL A 176 5.02 -5.27 18.71
C VAL A 176 3.48 -5.27 18.80
N PRO A 177 2.87 -4.91 19.93
CA PRO A 177 1.40 -4.77 20.03
C PRO A 177 0.86 -3.68 19.08
N PRO A 178 -0.37 -3.85 18.50
CA PRO A 178 -0.90 -2.93 17.49
C PRO A 178 -0.86 -1.44 17.87
N HIS A 179 -1.28 -1.08 19.09
CA HIS A 179 -1.29 0.32 19.54
C HIS A 179 0.12 0.94 19.59
N LYS A 180 1.13 0.18 20.04
CA LYS A 180 2.54 0.63 20.02
C LYS A 180 3.07 0.71 18.60
N ALA A 181 2.70 -0.24 17.74
CA ALA A 181 3.13 -0.25 16.34
C ALA A 181 2.63 0.97 15.57
N LEU A 182 1.37 1.38 15.79
CA LEU A 182 0.80 2.61 15.23
C LEU A 182 1.57 3.84 15.72
N PHE A 183 1.80 3.95 17.04
CA PHE A 183 2.60 5.04 17.62
C PHE A 183 4.01 5.11 17.04
N PHE A 184 4.71 3.97 16.95
CA PHE A 184 6.05 3.93 16.39
C PHE A 184 6.10 4.28 14.91
N SER A 185 5.07 3.96 14.12
CA SER A 185 4.98 4.39 12.72
C SER A 185 4.94 5.92 12.62
N ILE A 186 4.06 6.56 13.38
CA ILE A 186 3.92 8.02 13.43
C ILE A 186 5.24 8.65 13.88
N TYR A 187 5.79 8.18 15.00
CA TYR A 187 7.02 8.71 15.58
C TYR A 187 8.21 8.58 14.61
N THR A 188 8.32 7.43 13.93
CA THR A 188 9.38 7.17 12.95
C THR A 188 9.29 8.13 11.76
N ILE A 189 8.10 8.33 11.19
CA ILE A 189 7.92 9.25 10.07
C ILE A 189 8.13 10.69 10.52
N TRP A 190 7.62 11.08 11.67
CA TRP A 190 7.80 12.44 12.20
C TRP A 190 9.27 12.81 12.39
N ARG A 191 10.06 11.88 12.94
CA ARG A 191 11.52 12.03 13.11
C ARG A 191 12.26 12.10 11.78
N ASN A 192 11.75 11.45 10.73
CA ASN A 192 12.41 11.34 9.43
C ASN A 192 11.64 12.07 8.31
N LYS A 193 10.84 13.09 8.65
CA LYS A 193 9.87 13.72 7.74
C LYS A 193 10.47 14.23 6.44
N LEU A 194 11.68 14.80 6.47
CA LEU A 194 12.31 15.34 5.27
C LEU A 194 12.66 14.25 4.25
N ALA A 195 13.12 13.08 4.72
CA ALA A 195 13.37 11.93 3.86
C ALA A 195 12.07 11.44 3.22
N PHE A 196 10.98 11.36 4.00
CA PHE A 196 9.66 10.98 3.52
C PHE A 196 9.04 11.99 2.55
N VAL A 197 9.23 13.28 2.77
CA VAL A 197 8.76 14.34 1.86
C VAL A 197 9.46 14.22 0.51
N VAL A 198 10.79 14.10 0.48
CA VAL A 198 11.54 13.91 -0.78
C VAL A 198 11.14 12.61 -1.47
N TYR A 199 11.03 11.51 -0.72
CA TYR A 199 10.58 10.23 -1.24
C TYR A 199 9.18 10.31 -1.86
N GLY A 200 8.24 10.97 -1.17
CA GLY A 200 6.88 11.19 -1.65
C GLY A 200 6.84 12.07 -2.90
N MET A 201 7.62 13.16 -2.95
CA MET A 201 7.74 14.02 -4.13
C MET A 201 8.25 13.26 -5.36
N LEU A 202 9.21 12.36 -5.20
CA LEU A 202 9.73 11.56 -6.32
C LEU A 202 8.69 10.60 -6.88
N TRP A 203 7.93 9.93 -6.01
CA TRP A 203 6.83 9.06 -6.44
C TRP A 203 5.69 9.85 -7.07
N PHE A 204 5.34 11.00 -6.50
CA PHE A 204 4.34 11.90 -7.06
C PHE A 204 4.74 12.43 -8.44
N ALA A 205 5.99 12.87 -8.60
CA ALA A 205 6.54 13.26 -9.90
C ALA A 205 6.50 12.10 -10.90
N THR A 206 6.86 10.88 -10.48
CA THR A 206 6.77 9.68 -11.33
C THR A 206 5.33 9.43 -11.77
N LEU A 207 4.34 9.56 -10.87
CA LEU A 207 2.93 9.40 -11.20
C LEU A 207 2.47 10.44 -12.23
N ILE A 208 2.83 11.71 -12.06
CA ILE A 208 2.52 12.78 -13.01
C ILE A 208 3.16 12.49 -14.37
N LEU A 209 4.43 12.11 -14.41
CA LEU A 209 5.13 11.80 -15.67
C LEU A 209 4.48 10.63 -16.41
N LEU A 210 4.10 9.57 -15.68
CA LEU A 210 3.37 8.44 -16.24
C LEU A 210 2.00 8.86 -16.78
N TRP A 211 1.28 9.71 -16.05
CA TRP A 211 -0.03 10.23 -16.46
C TRP A 211 0.05 11.15 -17.70
N ILE A 212 1.04 12.03 -17.78
CA ILE A 212 1.28 12.87 -18.96
C ILE A 212 1.68 12.01 -20.16
N GLY A 213 2.61 11.08 -19.98
CA GLY A 213 3.06 10.18 -21.05
C GLY A 213 1.91 9.33 -21.60
N ALA A 214 1.05 8.85 -20.71
CA ALA A 214 -0.19 8.20 -21.03
C ALA A 214 -1.15 9.06 -21.88
N MET A 215 -1.36 10.32 -21.50
CA MET A 215 -2.22 11.25 -22.24
C MET A 215 -1.68 11.55 -23.64
N ILE A 216 -0.37 11.74 -23.76
CA ILE A 216 0.29 11.93 -25.07
C ILE A 216 0.12 10.69 -25.95
N LEU A 217 0.37 9.50 -25.41
CA LEU A 217 0.20 8.25 -26.15
C LEU A 217 -1.27 8.03 -26.57
N SER A 218 -2.22 8.41 -25.71
CA SER A 218 -3.64 8.39 -26.03
C SER A 218 -3.98 9.32 -27.19
N ALA A 219 -3.44 10.54 -27.19
CA ALA A 219 -3.67 11.51 -28.26
C ALA A 219 -3.08 11.05 -29.60
N LEU A 220 -1.94 10.35 -29.57
CA LEU A 220 -1.22 9.92 -30.79
C LEU A 220 -1.72 8.60 -31.38
N SER A 221 -2.20 7.67 -30.56
CA SER A 221 -2.56 6.32 -31.01
C SER A 221 -3.91 6.22 -31.71
N GLY A 222 -4.80 7.21 -31.53
CA GLY A 222 -6.17 7.16 -32.03
C GLY A 222 -6.99 5.97 -31.48
N ALA A 223 -6.50 5.30 -30.44
CA ALA A 223 -7.15 4.09 -29.93
C ALA A 223 -8.47 4.45 -29.22
N GLY A 224 -9.45 3.55 -29.33
CA GLY A 224 -10.74 3.72 -28.66
C GLY A 224 -10.60 3.77 -27.14
N LEU A 225 -11.60 4.36 -26.48
CA LEU A 225 -11.65 4.59 -25.03
C LEU A 225 -11.29 3.35 -24.20
N VAL A 226 -11.77 2.17 -24.60
CA VAL A 226 -11.51 0.89 -23.91
C VAL A 226 -10.02 0.55 -23.86
N ALA A 227 -9.32 0.65 -24.99
CA ALA A 227 -7.88 0.34 -25.07
C ALA A 227 -7.07 1.29 -24.16
N MET A 228 -7.47 2.56 -24.09
CA MET A 228 -6.84 3.56 -23.23
C MET A 228 -7.09 3.29 -21.75
N THR A 229 -8.31 2.93 -21.36
CA THR A 229 -8.61 2.55 -19.98
C THR A 229 -7.76 1.35 -19.54
N MET A 230 -7.63 0.32 -20.38
CA MET A 230 -6.81 -0.87 -20.08
C MET A 230 -5.31 -0.52 -19.93
N LEU A 231 -4.80 0.36 -20.80
CA LEU A 231 -3.43 0.85 -20.71
C LEU A 231 -3.19 1.62 -19.41
N MET A 232 -4.11 2.51 -19.03
CA MET A 232 -4.00 3.28 -17.78
C MET A 232 -3.97 2.38 -16.56
N MET A 233 -4.88 1.41 -16.49
CA MET A 233 -4.91 0.44 -15.39
C MET A 233 -3.59 -0.34 -15.29
N SER A 234 -3.00 -0.70 -16.43
CA SER A 234 -1.72 -1.41 -16.47
C SER A 234 -0.56 -0.55 -15.97
N ILE A 235 -0.48 0.71 -16.41
CA ILE A 235 0.55 1.66 -15.96
C ILE A 235 0.44 1.89 -14.46
N VAL A 236 -0.77 2.11 -13.95
CA VAL A 236 -1.03 2.31 -12.51
C VAL A 236 -0.66 1.06 -11.72
N ALA A 237 -0.97 -0.14 -12.20
CA ALA A 237 -0.59 -1.38 -11.54
C ALA A 237 0.94 -1.54 -11.43
N ILE A 238 1.67 -1.23 -12.51
CA ILE A 238 3.14 -1.26 -12.51
C ILE A 238 3.70 -0.20 -11.54
N PHE A 239 3.15 1.02 -11.58
CA PHE A 239 3.53 2.10 -10.65
C PHE A 239 3.37 1.68 -9.20
N ILE A 240 2.19 1.17 -8.83
CA ILE A 240 1.89 0.68 -7.48
C ILE A 240 2.88 -0.42 -7.10
N THR A 241 3.13 -1.37 -7.99
CA THR A 241 4.09 -2.46 -7.76
C THR A 241 5.49 -1.93 -7.43
N MET A 242 6.00 -0.99 -8.22
CA MET A 242 7.31 -0.36 -7.98
C MET A 242 7.34 0.43 -6.66
N PHE A 243 6.25 1.11 -6.33
CA PHE A 243 6.09 1.80 -5.04
C PHE A 243 6.17 0.82 -3.87
N TYR A 244 5.43 -0.30 -3.91
CA TYR A 244 5.47 -1.33 -2.87
C TYR A 244 6.88 -1.94 -2.72
N CYS A 245 7.64 -2.13 -3.81
CA CYS A 245 9.02 -2.60 -3.76
C CYS A 245 9.94 -1.66 -2.96
N SER A 246 9.62 -0.37 -2.92
CA SER A 246 10.41 0.65 -2.23
C SER A 246 10.11 0.74 -0.73
N LEU A 247 8.99 0.19 -0.25
CA LEU A 247 8.63 0.27 1.16
C LEU A 247 9.65 -0.41 2.07
N TYR A 248 10.18 -1.55 1.64
CA TYR A 248 11.24 -2.25 2.38
C TYR A 248 12.51 -1.41 2.53
N ALA A 249 12.84 -0.56 1.55
CA ALA A 249 13.97 0.37 1.63
C ALA A 249 13.74 1.42 2.73
N THR A 250 12.52 1.97 2.83
CA THR A 250 12.18 2.94 3.89
C THR A 250 12.32 2.31 5.29
N TYR A 251 11.90 1.05 5.44
CA TYR A 251 12.01 0.31 6.69
C TYR A 251 13.47 0.00 7.05
N ARG A 252 14.24 -0.51 6.10
CA ARG A 252 15.68 -0.74 6.28
C ARG A 252 16.45 0.54 6.61
N GLY A 253 16.00 1.67 6.08
CA GLY A 253 16.61 2.97 6.35
C GLY A 253 16.32 3.48 7.75
N CYS A 254 15.11 3.25 8.27
CA CYS A 254 14.68 3.80 9.56
C CYS A 254 14.96 2.89 10.76
N PHE A 255 15.10 1.59 10.56
CA PHE A 255 15.30 0.61 11.64
C PHE A 255 16.65 -0.12 11.49
N ASP A 256 17.37 -0.29 12.61
CA ASP A 256 18.56 -1.16 12.64
C ASP A 256 18.20 -2.61 12.31
N ILE A 257 18.84 -3.15 11.27
CA ILE A 257 18.48 -4.44 10.70
C ILE A 257 19.34 -5.53 11.34
N GLU A 258 18.92 -5.99 12.51
CA GLU A 258 19.08 -7.39 12.91
C GLU A 258 17.68 -7.98 13.05
N GLY A 259 16.99 -8.11 11.91
CA GLY A 259 15.73 -8.84 11.89
C GLY A 259 16.02 -10.34 11.98
N PRO A 260 15.43 -11.10 12.92
CA PRO A 260 15.64 -12.54 12.99
C PRO A 260 15.24 -13.22 11.65
N PRO A 261 15.81 -14.39 11.35
CA PRO A 261 15.49 -15.12 10.13
C PRO A 261 13.97 -15.30 9.98
N LEU A 262 13.48 -15.17 8.74
CA LEU A 262 12.06 -15.40 8.43
C LEU A 262 11.61 -16.77 8.99
N PRO A 263 10.44 -16.85 9.64
CA PRO A 263 9.87 -18.13 10.00
C PRO A 263 9.72 -19.00 8.73
N PRO A 264 10.17 -20.27 8.74
CA PRO A 264 9.91 -21.18 7.64
C PRO A 264 8.40 -21.41 7.49
N VAL A 265 7.96 -21.61 6.24
CA VAL A 265 6.56 -21.94 5.94
C VAL A 265 6.20 -23.25 6.66
N GLY A 266 5.18 -23.23 7.52
CA GLY A 266 4.56 -24.46 8.04
C GLY A 266 5.06 -25.02 9.38
N ARG A 267 5.85 -24.29 10.19
CA ARG A 267 6.07 -24.68 11.60
C ARG A 267 5.39 -23.72 12.56
N PRO A 268 4.43 -24.19 13.41
CA PRO A 268 3.93 -23.37 14.50
C PRO A 268 5.09 -22.99 15.42
N ALA A 269 5.09 -21.74 15.88
CA ALA A 269 6.08 -21.25 16.84
C ALA A 269 6.09 -22.17 18.06
N LYS A 270 7.28 -22.70 18.40
CA LYS A 270 7.47 -23.45 19.64
C LYS A 270 7.10 -22.51 20.79
N PRO A 271 6.24 -22.91 21.74
CA PRO A 271 5.98 -22.09 22.92
C PRO A 271 7.32 -21.83 23.62
N ALA A 272 7.56 -20.56 23.97
CA ALA A 272 8.73 -20.18 24.76
C ALA A 272 8.69 -20.88 26.13
N PRO A 273 9.85 -21.28 26.68
CA PRO A 273 9.94 -21.93 27.99
C PRO A 273 9.47 -21.02 29.13
#